data_AF-A0A0L8HSI1-F1
#
_entry.id   AF-A0A0L8HSI1-F1
#
_cell.length_a   1.000
_cell.length_b   1.000
_cell.length_c   1.000
_cell.angle_alpha   90.00
_cell.angle_beta   90.00
_cell.angle_gamma   90.00
#
_symmetry.space_group_name_H-M   'P 1'
#
loop_
_entity.id
_entity.type
_entity.pdbx_description
1 polymer ?
#
loop_
_entity_poly.entity_id
_entity_poly.type
_entity_poly.pdbx_seq_one_letter_code
_entity_poly.pdbx_strand_id
1 'polypeptide(L)'
;MHYLSMQRNFHRTDHSARIGNDRFSKIVLFSQLTDGYQNTGRPKSRFKDTVKQNLKGLSILTDKWYQIAGDCSISRNVIHK
;
A
#
# COMPACT_ATOMS: atom_id res chain seq x y z
N MET A 1 14.04 2.67 -12.87
CA MET A 1 12.71 2.04 -13.02
C MET A 1 12.10 1.67 -11.66
N HIS A 2 11.84 2.63 -10.77
CA HIS A 2 11.37 2.36 -9.39
C HIS A 2 10.12 3.20 -9.05
N TYR A 3 10.13 4.47 -9.44
CA TYR A 3 9.06 5.45 -9.22
C TYR A 3 7.68 5.03 -9.76
N LEU A 4 7.56 4.61 -11.02
CA LEU A 4 6.27 4.20 -11.61
C LEU A 4 5.65 2.98 -10.88
N SER A 5 6.50 2.06 -10.43
CA SER A 5 6.05 0.89 -9.65
C SER A 5 5.59 1.31 -8.26
N MET A 6 6.30 2.24 -7.61
CA MET A 6 5.91 2.83 -6.33
C MET A 6 4.56 3.55 -6.42
N GLN A 7 4.34 4.35 -7.46
CA GLN A 7 3.07 5.05 -7.70
C GLN A 7 1.90 4.09 -7.88
N ARG A 8 2.06 3.06 -8.72
CA ARG A 8 1.00 2.08 -8.99
C ARG A 8 0.66 1.27 -7.74
N ASN A 9 1.68 0.89 -6.96
CA ASN A 9 1.47 0.22 -5.70
C ASN A 9 0.78 1.12 -4.67
N PHE A 10 1.21 2.39 -4.55
CA PHE A 10 0.57 3.35 -3.67
C PHE A 10 -0.90 3.58 -4.05
N HIS A 11 -1.23 3.72 -5.34
CA HIS A 11 -2.61 3.83 -5.80
C HIS A 11 -3.47 2.60 -5.43
N ARG A 12 -2.91 1.39 -5.50
CA ARG A 12 -3.61 0.16 -5.12
C ARG A 12 -3.85 0.09 -3.61
N THR A 13 -2.88 0.54 -2.82
CA THR A 13 -2.97 0.63 -1.36
C THR A 13 -3.97 1.69 -0.93
N ASP A 14 -3.93 2.84 -1.58
CA ASP A 14 -4.85 3.96 -1.44
C ASP A 14 -6.30 3.54 -1.70
N HIS A 15 -6.52 2.85 -2.82
CA HIS A 15 -7.81 2.27 -3.15
C HIS A 15 -8.30 1.27 -2.08
N SER A 16 -7.39 0.46 -1.53
CA SER A 16 -7.71 -0.52 -0.49
C SER A 16 -8.04 0.11 0.86
N ALA A 17 -7.50 1.30 1.17
CA ALA A 17 -7.86 2.07 2.36
C ALA A 17 -9.29 2.63 2.26
N ARG A 18 -9.71 3.06 1.07
CA ARG A 18 -11.06 3.58 0.78
C ARG A 18 -12.14 2.50 0.71
N ILE A 19 -11.76 1.28 0.37
CA ILE A 19 -12.67 0.14 0.40
C ILE A 19 -13.11 -0.08 1.87
N GLY A 20 -14.43 -0.04 2.10
CA GLY A 20 -15.04 -0.28 3.41
C GLY A 20 -14.64 -1.65 3.98
N ASN A 21 -14.58 -1.75 5.30
CA ASN A 21 -14.07 -2.95 6.00
C ASN A 21 -14.87 -4.23 5.75
N ASP A 22 -16.10 -4.10 5.27
CA ASP A 22 -17.00 -5.21 4.94
C ASP A 22 -16.62 -5.96 3.65
N ARG A 23 -15.79 -5.34 2.79
CA ARG A 23 -15.45 -5.95 1.50
C ARG A 23 -14.37 -7.02 1.64
N PHE A 24 -14.69 -8.21 1.12
CA PHE A 24 -13.80 -9.35 0.97
C PHE A 24 -12.41 -9.00 0.42
N SER A 25 -12.32 -8.05 -0.51
CA SER A 25 -11.04 -7.59 -1.07
C SER A 25 -10.08 -7.03 -0.01
N LYS A 26 -10.62 -6.32 1.00
CA LYS A 26 -9.82 -5.81 2.12
C LYS A 26 -9.44 -6.97 3.01
N ILE A 27 -10.40 -7.83 3.39
CA ILE A 27 -10.13 -9.01 4.21
C ILE A 27 -9.02 -9.85 3.59
N VAL A 28 -9.14 -10.29 2.33
CA VAL A 28 -8.11 -11.08 1.63
C VAL A 28 -6.76 -10.38 1.57
N LEU A 29 -6.74 -9.07 1.28
CA LEU A 29 -5.50 -8.30 1.24
C LEU A 29 -4.81 -8.25 2.61
N PHE A 30 -5.59 -8.08 3.68
CA PHE A 30 -5.08 -8.07 5.05
C PHE A 30 -4.77 -9.49 5.56
N SER A 31 -5.48 -10.54 5.14
CA SER A 31 -5.19 -11.94 5.45
C SER A 31 -3.87 -12.39 4.85
N GLN A 32 -3.56 -11.92 3.64
CA GLN A 32 -2.26 -12.13 2.99
C GLN A 32 -1.10 -11.41 3.71
N LEU A 33 -1.37 -10.54 4.69
CA LEU A 33 -0.32 -9.96 5.56
C LEU A 33 0.21 -10.95 6.59
N THR A 34 -0.61 -11.93 6.97
CA THR A 34 -0.32 -12.90 8.03
C THR A 34 0.62 -13.98 7.51
N ASP A 35 0.46 -14.41 6.26
CA ASP A 35 1.21 -15.51 5.64
C ASP A 35 2.37 -14.99 4.78
N GLY A 36 3.48 -14.66 5.44
CA GLY A 36 4.70 -14.16 4.81
C GLY A 36 5.82 -15.20 4.71
N TYR A 37 5.51 -16.48 4.82
CA TYR A 37 6.52 -17.55 4.85
C TYR A 37 6.47 -18.36 3.54
N GLN A 38 7.62 -18.50 2.89
CA GLN A 38 7.81 -19.45 1.79
C GLN A 38 8.92 -20.42 2.19
N ASN A 39 8.73 -21.71 1.88
CA ASN A 39 9.68 -22.77 2.22
C ASN A 39 10.92 -22.81 1.29
N THR A 40 11.05 -21.87 0.37
CA THR A 40 12.14 -21.79 -0.62
C THR A 40 12.36 -20.34 -1.08
N GLY A 41 13.61 -19.87 -1.07
CA GLY A 41 13.99 -18.53 -1.55
C GLY A 41 13.82 -17.38 -0.54
N ARG A 42 13.93 -16.13 -1.02
CA ARG A 42 13.71 -14.95 -0.17
C ARG A 42 12.21 -14.77 0.06
N PRO A 43 11.76 -14.56 1.31
CA PRO A 43 10.36 -14.29 1.61
C PRO A 43 9.81 -13.17 0.72
N LYS A 44 8.64 -13.40 0.13
CA LYS A 44 7.94 -12.35 -0.63
C LYS A 44 7.72 -11.17 0.31
N SER A 45 8.09 -9.96 -0.15
CA SER A 45 7.88 -8.76 0.67
C SER A 45 6.40 -8.65 1.02
N ARG A 46 6.08 -8.57 2.31
CA ARG A 46 4.70 -8.49 2.75
C ARG A 46 4.09 -7.22 2.19
N PHE A 47 2.77 -7.22 1.96
CA PHE A 47 2.07 -6.04 1.46
C PHE A 47 2.36 -4.81 2.35
N LYS A 48 2.37 -4.97 3.68
CA LYS A 48 2.76 -3.91 4.64
C LYS A 48 4.18 -3.38 4.41
N ASP A 49 5.15 -4.26 4.14
CA ASP A 49 6.55 -3.86 3.94
C ASP A 49 6.74 -3.13 2.61
N THR A 50 6.03 -3.58 1.57
CA THR A 50 5.98 -2.91 0.26
C THR A 50 5.35 -1.53 0.41
N VAL A 51 4.25 -1.41 1.15
CA VAL A 51 3.61 -0.12 1.46
C VAL A 51 4.55 0.80 2.21
N LYS A 52 5.21 0.33 3.27
CA LYS A 52 6.20 1.14 4.03
C LYS A 52 7.34 1.63 3.14
N GLN A 53 7.87 0.78 2.26
CA GLN A 53 8.92 1.18 1.32
C GLN A 53 8.44 2.22 0.32
N ASN A 54 7.22 2.07 -0.21
CA ASN A 54 6.63 3.04 -1.14
C ASN A 54 6.36 4.38 -0.44
N LEU A 55 5.81 4.35 0.78
CA LEU A 55 5.59 5.55 1.60
C LEU A 55 6.91 6.27 1.89
N LYS A 56 7.98 5.53 2.24
CA LYS A 56 9.32 6.10 2.43
C LYS A 56 9.86 6.71 1.14
N GLY A 57 9.67 6.05 0.00
CA GLY A 57 10.08 6.57 -1.31
C GLY A 57 9.32 7.84 -1.73
N LEU A 58 8.05 7.96 -1.33
CA LEU A 58 7.21 9.13 -1.58
C LEU A 58 7.31 10.21 -0.46
N SER A 59 8.18 10.01 0.53
CA SER A 59 8.32 10.90 1.70
C SER A 59 7.02 11.13 2.50
N ILE A 60 6.14 10.12 2.54
CA ILE A 60 4.87 10.14 3.27
C ILE A 60 5.05 9.49 4.65
N LEU A 61 4.59 10.17 5.70
CA LEU A 61 4.59 9.61 7.06
C LEU A 61 3.62 8.42 7.17
N THR A 62 4.10 7.33 7.77
CA THR A 62 3.34 6.08 7.97
C THR A 62 2.16 6.22 8.93
N ASP A 63 2.05 7.30 9.70
CA ASP A 63 0.85 7.58 10.50
C ASP A 63 -0.20 8.38 9.71
N LYS A 64 0.23 9.21 8.75
CA LYS A 64 -0.66 10.09 7.98
C LYS A 64 -1.14 9.46 6.68
N TRP A 65 -0.55 8.35 6.25
CA TRP A 65 -0.90 7.71 4.97
C TRP A 65 -2.38 7.34 4.87
N TYR A 66 -3.01 6.88 5.96
CA TYR A 66 -4.41 6.45 5.92
C TYR A 66 -5.37 7.64 5.74
N GLN A 67 -5.04 8.79 6.33
CA GLN A 67 -5.78 10.04 6.17
C GLN A 67 -5.62 10.58 4.74
N ILE A 68 -4.39 10.58 4.23
CA ILE A 68 -4.08 10.94 2.83
C ILE A 68 -4.82 9.99 1.88
N ALA A 69 -4.88 8.71 2.24
CA ALA A 69 -5.51 7.70 1.40
C ALA A 69 -7.04 7.80 1.40
N GLY A 70 -7.64 8.26 2.49
CA GLY A 70 -9.07 8.55 2.55
C GLY A 70 -9.53 9.56 1.49
N ASP A 71 -8.66 10.50 1.11
CA ASP A 71 -8.98 11.59 0.17
C ASP A 71 -8.37 11.37 -1.23
N CYS A 72 -9.24 11.16 -2.22
CA CYS A 72 -8.88 10.92 -3.63
C CYS A 72 -8.21 12.11 -4.32
N SER A 73 -8.45 13.33 -3.84
CA SER A 73 -7.82 14.52 -4.40
C SER A 73 -6.37 14.65 -3.91
N ILE A 74 -6.16 14.44 -2.62
CA ILE A 74 -4.84 14.55 -1.98
C ILE A 74 -3.92 13.43 -2.46
N SER A 75 -4.40 12.19 -2.52
CA SER A 75 -3.62 11.04 -3.00
C SER A 75 -3.08 11.25 -4.42
N ARG A 76 -3.91 11.76 -5.35
CA ARG A 76 -3.48 12.04 -6.72
C ARG A 76 -2.39 13.11 -6.79
N ASN A 77 -2.53 14.18 -6.02
CA ASN A 77 -1.52 15.25 -5.97
C ASN A 77 -0.17 14.77 -5.40
N VAL A 78 -0.18 13.80 -4.50
CA VAL A 78 1.04 13.21 -3.93
C VAL A 78 1.75 12.28 -4.93
N ILE A 79 0.98 11.60 -5.80
CA ILE A 79 1.52 10.73 -6.85
C ILE A 79 2.12 11.56 -7.99
N HIS A 80 1.46 12.64 -8.41
CA HIS A 80 1.82 13.43 -9.60
C HIS A 80 2.76 14.60 -9.31
N LYS A 81 3.54 14.54 -8.23
CA LYS A 81 4.47 15.60 -7.83
C LYS A 81 5.84 15.46 -8.48
#